data_AF-A0A3A8T4Z4-F1
#
_entry.id   AF-A0A3A8T4Z4-F1
#
_cell.length_a   1.000
_cell.length_b   1.000
_cell.length_c   1.000
_cell.angle_alpha   90.00
_cell.angle_beta   90.00
_cell.angle_gamma   90.00
#
_symmetry.space_group_name_H-M   'P 1'
#
loop_
_entity.id
_entity.type
_entity.pdbx_description
1 polymer ?
#
loop_
_entity_poly.entity_id
_entity_poly.type
_entity_poly.pdbx_seq_one_letter_code
_entity_poly.pdbx_strand_id
1 'polypeptide(L)'
;MVELIAVFVCFIVLLGPMLFVSGLVVMMKGSGTRGRVLTILGATTMGLVYWAYSAISHMNFSKGRVLRLKGRARVARRALGDGWADDAAPELEGLTPWQRTVLGEAWLYSAGMEHASVPAFAKLSLKLSALGAPSELLEACHLAALDEVRHARRCFALARAYSGLPWSAGMIPELGQERPQRPSPGEGDEWSRLVRGSLLDGCLGEGLAASVAAEASRRASDPVVRETLAVIAEDEGRHAELAWDVIAFALERGGGKAKQALRQALDALETQRTPSLPSIPGVDESFLARNGVLPQAELGRLMEECIQRTRARAMGSEYAPTPVTA
;
A
#
# COMPACT_ATOMS: atom_id res chain seq x y z
N MET A 1 19.49 -22.52 -2.30
CA MET A 1 19.86 -21.09 -2.29
C MET A 1 18.95 -20.27 -1.35
N VAL A 2 17.63 -20.47 -1.40
CA VAL A 2 16.66 -19.79 -0.51
C VAL A 2 16.80 -20.18 0.97
N GLU A 3 17.02 -21.46 1.29
CA GLU A 3 17.34 -21.90 2.66
C GLU A 3 18.61 -21.25 3.21
N LEU A 4 19.61 -21.04 2.35
CA LEU A 4 20.86 -20.39 2.73
C LEU A 4 20.64 -18.92 3.08
N ILE A 5 19.74 -18.24 2.36
CA ILE A 5 19.37 -16.83 2.60
C ILE A 5 18.52 -16.71 3.88
N ALA A 6 17.55 -17.60 4.11
CA ALA A 6 16.74 -17.60 5.33
C ALA A 6 17.59 -17.91 6.57
N VAL A 7 18.48 -18.90 6.49
CA VAL A 7 19.46 -19.21 7.55
C VAL A 7 20.39 -18.02 7.77
N PHE A 8 20.84 -17.36 6.71
CA PHE A 8 21.70 -16.17 6.80
C PHE A 8 20.99 -14.97 7.45
N VAL A 9 19.72 -14.74 7.14
CA VAL A 9 18.91 -13.67 7.76
C VAL A 9 18.62 -13.98 9.23
N CYS A 10 18.19 -15.20 9.57
CA CYS A 10 18.01 -15.61 10.97
C CYS A 10 19.32 -15.55 11.76
N PHE A 11 20.43 -15.97 11.15
CA PHE A 11 21.77 -15.88 11.74
C PHE A 11 22.14 -14.42 12.01
N ILE A 12 21.93 -13.51 11.06
CA ILE A 12 22.23 -12.08 11.20
C ILE A 12 21.35 -11.42 12.29
N VAL A 13 20.05 -11.73 12.32
CA VAL A 13 19.08 -11.17 13.27
C VAL A 13 19.36 -11.61 14.71
N LEU A 14 19.85 -12.83 14.91
CA LEU A 14 20.21 -13.36 16.24
C LEU A 14 21.64 -13.00 16.65
N LEU A 15 22.58 -12.98 15.70
CA LEU A 15 24.00 -12.73 15.97
C LEU A 15 24.27 -11.27 16.32
N GLY A 16 23.62 -10.31 15.65
CA GLY A 16 23.82 -8.87 15.91
C GLY A 16 23.59 -8.48 17.39
N PRO A 17 22.41 -8.80 17.97
CA PRO A 17 22.14 -8.57 19.38
C PRO A 17 23.08 -9.34 20.32
N MET A 18 23.43 -10.59 20.00
CA MET A 18 24.38 -11.37 20.82
C MET A 18 25.78 -10.75 20.84
N LEU A 19 26.29 -10.29 19.69
CA LEU A 19 27.59 -9.62 19.60
C LEU A 19 27.60 -8.29 20.33
N PHE A 20 26.50 -7.53 20.26
CA PHE A 20 26.35 -6.26 20.97
C PHE A 20 26.38 -6.46 22.49
N VAL A 21 25.58 -7.40 23.01
CA VAL A 21 25.54 -7.73 24.45
C VAL A 21 26.89 -8.30 24.92
N SER A 22 27.50 -9.19 24.13
CA SER A 22 28.81 -9.76 24.45
C SER A 22 29.92 -8.70 24.48
N GLY A 23 29.89 -7.74 23.56
CA GLY A 23 30.83 -6.62 23.52
C GLY A 23 30.74 -5.75 24.77
N LEU A 24 29.52 -5.43 25.23
CA LEU A 24 29.29 -4.70 26.48
C LEU A 24 29.82 -5.46 27.70
N VAL A 25 29.55 -6.77 27.81
CA VAL A 25 30.03 -7.61 28.91
C VAL A 25 31.57 -7.68 28.93
N VAL A 26 32.21 -7.78 27.76
CA VAL A 26 33.68 -7.81 27.65
C VAL A 26 34.30 -6.46 27.99
N MET A 27 33.65 -5.35 27.66
CA MET A 27 34.06 -4.01 28.11
C MET A 27 33.97 -3.87 29.64
N MET A 28 32.90 -4.37 30.26
CA MET A 28 32.73 -4.34 31.72
C MET A 28 33.79 -5.19 32.46
N LYS A 29 34.36 -6.20 31.80
CA LYS A 29 35.41 -7.08 32.35
C LYS A 29 36.85 -6.60 32.08
N GLY A 30 37.04 -5.38 31.57
CA GLY A 30 38.35 -4.74 31.47
C GLY A 30 39.12 -4.96 30.16
N SER A 31 38.54 -5.65 29.16
CA SER A 31 39.15 -5.78 27.83
C SER A 31 38.59 -4.75 26.85
N GLY A 32 39.09 -3.52 26.95
CA GLY A 32 38.53 -2.35 26.26
C GLY A 32 38.49 -2.44 24.74
N THR A 33 39.56 -2.93 24.09
CA THR A 33 39.65 -2.95 22.62
C THR A 33 38.77 -4.03 22.00
N ARG A 34 38.79 -5.26 22.55
CA ARG A 34 37.96 -6.38 22.04
C ARG A 34 36.48 -6.14 22.26
N GLY A 35 36.11 -5.61 23.43
CA GLY A 35 34.72 -5.27 23.73
C GLY A 35 34.18 -4.18 22.80
N ARG A 36 34.97 -3.12 22.53
CA ARG A 36 34.59 -2.06 21.57
C ARG A 36 34.35 -2.59 20.15
N VAL A 37 35.24 -3.47 19.66
CA VAL A 37 35.10 -4.08 18.32
C VAL A 37 33.81 -4.89 18.21
N LEU A 38 33.51 -5.74 19.21
CA LEU A 38 32.29 -6.55 19.22
C LEU A 38 31.01 -5.71 19.28
N THR A 39 31.00 -4.64 20.09
CA THR A 39 29.86 -3.72 20.19
C THR A 39 29.61 -2.96 18.89
N ILE A 40 30.65 -2.44 18.25
CA ILE A 40 30.54 -1.74 16.96
C ILE A 40 30.04 -2.69 15.87
N LEU A 41 30.57 -3.93 15.84
CA LEU A 41 30.15 -4.95 14.87
C LEU A 41 28.67 -5.29 15.06
N GLY A 42 28.22 -5.58 16.29
CA GLY A 42 26.82 -5.88 16.60
C GLY A 42 25.86 -4.72 16.26
N ALA A 43 26.24 -3.48 16.60
CA ALA A 43 25.45 -2.30 16.29
C ALA A 43 25.33 -2.04 14.78
N THR A 44 26.42 -2.26 14.03
CA THR A 44 26.45 -2.09 12.58
C THR A 44 25.58 -3.15 11.89
N THR A 45 25.64 -4.41 12.35
CA THR A 45 24.79 -5.50 11.84
C THR A 45 23.31 -5.20 12.09
N MET A 46 22.93 -4.77 13.30
CA MET A 46 21.55 -4.38 13.61
C MET A 46 21.09 -3.16 12.80
N GLY A 47 21.97 -2.16 12.61
CA GLY A 47 21.71 -0.99 11.79
C GLY A 47 21.49 -1.34 10.31
N LEU A 48 22.26 -2.28 9.76
CA LEU A 48 22.10 -2.79 8.40
C LEU A 48 20.81 -3.59 8.22
N VAL A 49 20.42 -4.41 9.19
CA VAL A 49 19.13 -5.13 9.18
C VAL A 49 17.96 -4.16 9.25
N TYR A 50 18.04 -3.18 10.16
CA TYR A 50 17.02 -2.13 10.26
C TYR A 50 16.96 -1.29 8.99
N TRP A 51 18.10 -0.94 8.40
CA TRP A 51 18.16 -0.23 7.12
C TRP A 51 17.59 -1.08 5.97
N ALA A 52 17.89 -2.38 5.90
CA ALA A 52 17.35 -3.28 4.88
C ALA A 52 15.84 -3.49 5.06
N TYR A 53 15.36 -3.72 6.28
CA TYR A 53 13.93 -3.78 6.60
C TYR A 53 13.24 -2.46 6.27
N SER A 54 13.83 -1.33 6.67
CA SER A 54 13.33 0.02 6.37
C SER A 54 13.30 0.26 4.87
N ALA A 55 14.36 -0.08 4.14
CA ALA A 55 14.44 0.05 2.68
C ALA A 55 13.37 -0.81 1.99
N ILE A 56 13.20 -2.07 2.38
CA ILE A 56 12.16 -2.97 1.87
C ILE A 56 10.75 -2.43 2.21
N SER A 57 10.54 -1.94 3.42
CA SER A 57 9.27 -1.32 3.84
C SER A 57 9.00 0.06 3.20
N HIS A 58 10.03 0.69 2.64
CA HIS A 58 9.96 1.96 1.92
C HIS A 58 9.99 1.79 0.39
N MET A 59 10.18 0.56 -0.11
CA MET A 59 9.84 0.21 -1.48
C MET A 59 8.32 0.16 -1.58
N ASN A 60 7.72 1.34 -1.74
CA ASN A 60 6.28 1.57 -1.76
C ASN A 60 5.64 0.92 -2.98
N PHE A 61 5.40 -0.39 -2.93
CA PHE A 61 4.30 -0.97 -3.66
C PHE A 61 3.07 -0.85 -2.77
N SER A 62 2.27 0.18 -3.06
CA SER A 62 1.00 0.43 -2.40
C SER A 62 -0.08 0.10 -3.41
N LYS A 63 -0.85 -0.96 -3.18
CA LYS A 63 -2.13 -1.13 -3.89
C LYS A 63 -3.13 -0.10 -3.33
N GLY A 64 -3.89 0.52 -4.22
CA GLY A 64 -4.94 1.49 -3.91
C GLY A 64 -4.47 2.89 -3.51
N ARG A 65 -5.41 3.83 -3.33
CA ARG A 65 -5.14 5.22 -2.93
C ARG A 65 -4.80 5.32 -1.45
N VAL A 66 -3.54 5.04 -1.12
CA VAL A 66 -3.09 5.17 0.27
C VAL A 66 -2.89 6.62 0.69
N LEU A 67 -3.28 6.91 1.94
CA LEU A 67 -3.01 8.18 2.59
C LEU A 67 -1.52 8.55 2.52
N ARG A 68 -1.22 9.64 1.81
CA ARG A 68 0.11 10.24 1.82
C ARG A 68 0.18 11.47 2.71
N LEU A 69 1.19 11.47 3.60
CA LEU A 69 1.56 12.61 4.43
C LEU A 69 3.03 12.90 4.20
N LYS A 70 3.35 14.12 3.75
CA LYS A 70 4.71 14.54 3.34
C LYS A 70 5.32 13.61 2.29
N GLY A 71 4.53 13.28 1.26
CA GLY A 71 4.92 12.39 0.15
C GLY A 71 5.05 10.90 0.50
N ARG A 72 4.87 10.52 1.76
CA ARG A 72 5.04 9.13 2.22
C ARG A 72 3.71 8.48 2.53
N ALA A 73 3.54 7.23 2.10
CA ALA A 73 2.40 6.39 2.45
C ALA A 73 2.31 6.21 3.98
N ARG A 74 1.09 6.19 4.50
CA ARG A 74 0.78 6.04 5.93
C ARG A 74 -0.38 5.08 6.09
N VAL A 75 -0.15 4.05 6.89
CA VAL A 75 -1.14 3.08 7.31
C VAL A 75 -1.34 3.15 8.81
N ALA A 76 -2.49 2.68 9.29
CA ALA A 76 -2.75 2.57 10.71
C ALA A 76 -1.70 1.70 11.40
N ARG A 77 -1.37 2.05 12.64
CA ARG A 77 -0.66 1.13 13.53
C ARG A 77 -1.51 -0.11 13.75
N ARG A 78 -0.87 -1.27 13.96
CA ARG A 78 -1.58 -2.49 14.37
C ARG A 78 -2.25 -2.27 15.73
N ALA A 79 -3.49 -2.74 15.87
CA ALA A 79 -4.24 -2.68 17.11
C ALA A 79 -5.16 -3.90 17.24
N LEU A 80 -5.57 -4.19 18.47
CA LEU A 80 -6.58 -5.19 18.80
C LEU A 80 -7.86 -4.49 19.27
N GLY A 81 -9.03 -5.07 18.99
CA GLY A 81 -10.31 -4.57 19.49
C GLY A 81 -11.51 -5.01 18.65
N ASP A 82 -12.68 -4.47 19.01
CA ASP A 82 -13.97 -4.78 18.39
C ASP A 82 -14.52 -3.52 17.69
N GLY A 83 -14.59 -3.51 16.36
CA GLY A 83 -15.18 -2.38 15.63
C GLY A 83 -14.83 -2.30 14.13
N TRP A 84 -13.74 -2.94 13.73
CA TRP A 84 -13.28 -2.97 12.34
C TRP A 84 -13.42 -4.33 11.69
N ALA A 85 -14.37 -5.18 12.08
CA ALA A 85 -14.62 -6.45 11.41
C ALA A 85 -16.11 -6.63 11.12
N ASP A 86 -16.43 -7.18 9.94
CA ASP A 86 -17.76 -7.72 9.63
C ASP A 86 -17.84 -9.22 9.98
N ASP A 87 -18.81 -9.93 9.40
CA ASP A 87 -19.08 -11.35 9.62
C ASP A 87 -18.40 -12.29 8.61
N ALA A 88 -17.50 -11.79 7.77
CA ALA A 88 -16.80 -12.63 6.80
C ALA A 88 -15.95 -13.71 7.50
N ALA A 89 -16.25 -14.97 7.19
CA ALA A 89 -15.60 -16.14 7.79
C ALA A 89 -15.16 -17.12 6.68
N PRO A 90 -13.86 -17.21 6.38
CA PRO A 90 -13.33 -18.16 5.41
C PRO A 90 -13.23 -19.56 6.01
N GLU A 91 -13.10 -20.57 5.16
CA GLU A 91 -12.83 -21.95 5.54
C GLU A 91 -11.41 -22.09 6.10
N LEU A 92 -11.32 -22.66 7.31
CA LEU A 92 -10.04 -22.86 8.01
C LEU A 92 -9.60 -24.33 8.05
N GLU A 93 -10.48 -25.25 7.65
CA GLU A 93 -10.21 -26.68 7.70
C GLU A 93 -9.06 -27.06 6.75
N GLY A 94 -8.18 -27.95 7.19
CA GLY A 94 -7.01 -28.36 6.42
C GLY A 94 -5.85 -27.36 6.36
N LEU A 95 -5.98 -26.16 6.95
CA LEU A 95 -4.88 -25.20 7.04
C LEU A 95 -3.99 -25.47 8.26
N THR A 96 -2.68 -25.49 8.04
CA THR A 96 -1.69 -25.54 9.12
C THR A 96 -1.65 -24.22 9.90
N PRO A 97 -1.18 -24.20 11.16
CA PRO A 97 -1.00 -22.96 11.91
C PRO A 97 -0.11 -21.92 11.21
N TRP A 98 0.92 -22.38 10.48
CA TRP A 98 1.79 -21.51 9.71
C TRP A 98 1.07 -20.86 8.53
N GLN A 99 0.33 -21.66 7.75
CA GLN A 99 -0.50 -21.15 6.65
C GLN A 99 -1.53 -20.12 7.12
N ARG A 100 -2.19 -20.39 8.25
CA ARG A 100 -3.11 -19.46 8.91
C ARG A 100 -2.42 -18.15 9.30
N THR A 101 -1.20 -18.21 9.80
CA THR A 101 -0.40 -17.01 10.12
C THR A 101 -0.11 -16.20 8.86
N VAL A 102 0.35 -16.85 7.78
CA VAL A 102 0.67 -16.18 6.52
C VAL A 102 -0.55 -15.47 5.93
N LEU A 103 -1.69 -16.16 5.86
CA LEU A 103 -2.93 -15.57 5.34
C LEU A 103 -3.44 -14.45 6.25
N GLY A 104 -3.41 -14.64 7.57
CA GLY A 104 -3.80 -13.62 8.53
C GLY A 104 -2.98 -12.32 8.38
N GLU A 105 -1.67 -12.45 8.19
CA GLU A 105 -0.77 -11.31 7.95
C GLU A 105 -1.03 -10.61 6.60
N ALA A 106 -1.31 -11.37 5.53
CA ALA A 106 -1.64 -10.82 4.22
C ALA A 106 -2.96 -10.02 4.24
N TRP A 107 -3.98 -10.56 4.91
CA TRP A 107 -5.26 -9.87 5.09
C TRP A 107 -5.16 -8.68 6.03
N LEU A 108 -4.36 -8.76 7.09
CA LEU A 108 -4.10 -7.64 8.00
C LEU A 108 -3.38 -6.48 7.28
N TYR A 109 -2.42 -6.81 6.41
CA TYR A 109 -1.77 -5.82 5.57
C TYR A 109 -2.78 -5.13 4.65
N SER A 110 -3.61 -5.90 3.93
CA SER A 110 -4.68 -5.34 3.09
C SER A 110 -5.62 -4.45 3.89
N ALA A 111 -6.10 -4.91 5.05
CA ALA A 111 -6.99 -4.15 5.92
C ALA A 111 -6.41 -2.79 6.34
N GLY A 112 -5.10 -2.73 6.62
CA GLY A 112 -4.41 -1.49 6.94
C GLY A 112 -4.31 -0.52 5.77
N MET A 113 -4.27 -1.03 4.54
CA MET A 113 -4.26 -0.24 3.30
C MET A 113 -5.65 0.33 3.03
N GLU A 114 -6.70 -0.50 3.04
CA GLU A 114 -8.08 -0.04 2.80
C GLU A 114 -8.51 0.99 3.86
N HIS A 115 -8.15 0.74 5.13
CA HIS A 115 -8.38 1.70 6.21
C HIS A 115 -7.66 3.04 5.98
N ALA A 116 -6.47 3.02 5.36
CA ALA A 116 -5.73 4.24 5.01
C ALA A 116 -6.34 4.97 3.81
N SER A 117 -7.06 4.27 2.92
CA SER A 117 -7.76 4.87 1.79
C SER A 117 -8.96 5.73 2.24
N VAL A 118 -9.63 5.37 3.34
CA VAL A 118 -10.74 6.17 3.92
C VAL A 118 -10.36 7.66 4.13
N PRO A 119 -9.33 8.02 4.93
CA PRO A 119 -8.93 9.41 5.06
C PRO A 119 -8.28 9.98 3.80
N ALA A 120 -7.78 9.15 2.87
CA ALA A 120 -7.22 9.63 1.61
C ALA A 120 -8.33 10.22 0.72
N PHE A 121 -9.46 9.52 0.57
CA PHE A 121 -10.64 10.02 -0.12
C PHE A 121 -11.28 11.22 0.58
N ALA A 122 -11.37 11.22 1.92
CA ALA A 122 -11.86 12.38 2.66
C ALA A 122 -10.98 13.63 2.43
N LYS A 123 -9.66 13.47 2.30
CA LYS A 123 -8.77 14.59 1.97
C LYS A 123 -8.87 15.00 0.51
N LEU A 124 -9.18 14.08 -0.39
CA LEU A 124 -9.45 14.41 -1.79
C LEU A 124 -10.72 15.26 -1.91
N SER A 125 -11.81 14.89 -1.24
CA SER A 125 -13.05 15.67 -1.27
C SER A 125 -12.83 17.10 -0.78
N LEU A 126 -12.11 17.29 0.33
CA LEU A 126 -11.76 18.64 0.82
C LEU A 126 -10.95 19.47 -0.19
N LYS A 127 -10.01 18.84 -0.90
CA LYS A 127 -9.24 19.52 -1.95
C LYS A 127 -10.11 19.91 -3.14
N LEU A 128 -11.00 19.02 -3.56
CA LEU A 128 -11.94 19.27 -4.65
C LEU A 128 -12.90 20.40 -4.29
N SER A 129 -13.43 20.43 -3.07
CA SER A 129 -14.25 21.54 -2.55
C SER A 129 -13.49 22.87 -2.59
N ALA A 130 -12.23 22.88 -2.14
CA ALA A 130 -11.40 24.08 -2.14
C ALA A 130 -11.11 24.62 -3.56
N LEU A 131 -11.16 23.75 -4.57
CA LEU A 131 -10.94 24.09 -5.98
C LEU A 131 -12.26 24.33 -6.75
N GLY A 132 -13.41 24.25 -6.08
CA GLY A 132 -14.72 24.48 -6.70
C GLY A 132 -15.11 23.39 -7.69
N ALA A 133 -14.80 22.12 -7.39
CA ALA A 133 -15.17 20.98 -8.22
C ALA A 133 -16.69 20.77 -8.26
N PRO A 134 -17.22 20.16 -9.35
CA PRO A 134 -18.61 19.73 -9.43
C PRO A 134 -19.00 18.80 -8.28
N SER A 135 -20.27 18.87 -7.86
CA SER A 135 -20.82 18.10 -6.73
C SER A 135 -20.62 16.59 -6.88
N GLU A 136 -20.68 16.09 -8.11
CA GLU A 136 -20.61 14.68 -8.44
C GLU A 136 -19.24 14.08 -8.07
N LEU A 137 -18.15 14.86 -8.18
CA LEU A 137 -16.82 14.41 -7.78
C LEU A 137 -16.68 14.33 -6.26
N LEU A 138 -17.34 15.22 -5.51
CA LEU A 138 -17.36 15.20 -4.06
C LEU A 138 -18.17 14.00 -3.57
N GLU A 139 -19.35 13.79 -4.14
CA GLU A 139 -20.21 12.63 -3.86
C GLU A 139 -19.47 11.32 -4.10
N ALA A 140 -18.84 11.18 -5.26
CA ALA A 140 -18.05 9.99 -5.60
C ALA A 140 -16.88 9.75 -4.63
N CYS A 141 -16.21 10.81 -4.15
CA CYS A 141 -15.18 10.65 -3.11
C CYS A 141 -15.75 10.13 -1.79
N HIS A 142 -16.95 10.58 -1.40
CA HIS A 142 -17.60 10.11 -0.18
C HIS A 142 -18.10 8.67 -0.30
N LEU A 143 -18.64 8.28 -1.46
CA LEU A 143 -19.00 6.90 -1.76
C LEU A 143 -17.78 5.99 -1.73
N ALA A 144 -16.68 6.38 -2.39
CA ALA A 144 -15.43 5.63 -2.36
C ALA A 144 -14.92 5.45 -0.92
N ALA A 145 -14.93 6.51 -0.10
CA ALA A 145 -14.54 6.40 1.31
C ALA A 145 -15.42 5.42 2.11
N LEU A 146 -16.71 5.28 1.77
CA LEU A 146 -17.60 4.31 2.40
C LEU A 146 -17.32 2.88 1.92
N ASP A 147 -17.00 2.71 0.63
CA ASP A 147 -16.58 1.43 0.06
C ASP A 147 -15.30 0.96 0.78
N GLU A 148 -14.32 1.85 0.99
CA GLU A 148 -13.09 1.55 1.75
C GLU A 148 -13.33 1.16 3.22
N VAL A 149 -14.35 1.73 3.88
CA VAL A 149 -14.75 1.27 5.23
C VAL A 149 -15.24 -0.17 5.18
N ARG A 150 -16.00 -0.55 4.15
CA ARG A 150 -16.48 -1.93 3.97
C ARG A 150 -15.32 -2.87 3.64
N HIS A 151 -14.43 -2.48 2.72
CA HIS A 151 -13.24 -3.25 2.36
C HIS A 151 -12.34 -3.51 3.58
N ALA A 152 -12.04 -2.47 4.36
CA ALA A 152 -11.24 -2.58 5.57
C ALA A 152 -11.88 -3.55 6.58
N ARG A 153 -13.18 -3.41 6.84
CA ARG A 153 -13.91 -4.29 7.78
C ARG A 153 -13.82 -5.75 7.37
N ARG A 154 -14.04 -6.03 6.10
CA ARG A 154 -13.97 -7.38 5.54
C ARG A 154 -12.56 -7.96 5.59
N CYS A 155 -11.54 -7.18 5.23
CA CYS A 155 -10.15 -7.62 5.31
C CYS A 155 -9.71 -7.90 6.76
N PHE A 156 -10.15 -7.09 7.73
CA PHE A 156 -9.91 -7.37 9.14
C PHE A 156 -10.65 -8.61 9.63
N ALA A 157 -11.89 -8.86 9.20
CA ALA A 157 -12.63 -10.09 9.54
C ALA A 157 -11.87 -11.34 9.06
N LEU A 158 -11.38 -11.33 7.81
CA LEU A 158 -10.53 -12.41 7.27
C LEU A 158 -9.23 -12.54 8.08
N ALA A 159 -8.55 -11.43 8.38
CA ALA A 159 -7.33 -11.44 9.19
C ALA A 159 -7.58 -12.04 10.59
N ARG A 160 -8.71 -11.71 11.23
CA ARG A 160 -9.14 -12.25 12.53
C ARG A 160 -9.37 -13.75 12.44
N ALA A 161 -10.13 -14.21 11.44
CA ALA A 161 -10.46 -15.62 11.28
C ALA A 161 -9.20 -16.48 11.07
N TYR A 162 -8.30 -16.06 10.19
CA TYR A 162 -7.06 -16.78 9.95
C TYR A 162 -6.14 -16.76 11.16
N SER A 163 -5.85 -15.59 11.74
CA SER A 163 -4.89 -15.49 12.84
C SER A 163 -5.41 -15.90 14.21
N GLY A 164 -6.73 -15.90 14.42
CA GLY A 164 -7.37 -16.10 15.73
C GLY A 164 -7.22 -14.91 16.69
N LEU A 165 -6.67 -13.77 16.24
CA LEU A 165 -6.49 -12.57 17.05
C LEU A 165 -7.55 -11.52 16.69
N PRO A 166 -8.03 -10.72 17.66
CA PRO A 166 -9.06 -9.69 17.41
C PRO A 166 -8.44 -8.43 16.78
N TRP A 167 -7.82 -8.54 15.61
CA TRP A 167 -7.27 -7.40 14.88
C TRP A 167 -8.33 -6.34 14.56
N SER A 168 -7.94 -5.08 14.69
CA SER A 168 -8.77 -3.91 14.43
C SER A 168 -7.90 -2.76 13.91
N ALA A 169 -8.52 -1.71 13.35
CA ALA A 169 -7.76 -0.55 12.92
C ALA A 169 -7.19 0.22 14.11
N GLY A 170 -5.90 0.50 14.07
CA GLY A 170 -5.25 1.35 15.05
C GLY A 170 -5.17 2.81 14.61
N MET A 171 -4.50 3.61 15.44
CA MET A 171 -4.30 5.03 15.16
C MET A 171 -3.43 5.26 13.92
N ILE A 172 -3.75 6.32 13.18
CA ILE A 172 -2.84 7.00 12.25
C ILE A 172 -2.40 8.30 12.93
N PRO A 173 -1.31 8.30 13.73
CA PRO A 173 -0.94 9.44 14.58
C PRO A 173 -0.80 10.75 13.82
N GLU A 174 -0.34 10.69 12.58
CA GLU A 174 -0.08 11.85 11.75
C GLU A 174 -1.35 12.59 11.30
N LEU A 175 -2.53 11.97 11.35
CA LEU A 175 -3.81 12.66 11.13
C LEU A 175 -4.23 13.51 12.32
N GLY A 176 -3.84 13.13 13.54
CA GLY A 176 -4.13 13.88 14.77
C GLY A 176 -3.17 15.03 15.07
N GLN A 177 -2.18 15.29 14.21
CA GLN A 177 -1.21 16.38 14.43
C GLN A 177 -1.74 17.67 13.79
N GLU A 178 -2.25 18.58 14.62
CA GLU A 178 -2.96 19.83 14.27
C GLU A 178 -2.17 20.90 13.50
N ARG A 179 -0.96 20.65 12.99
CA ARG A 179 -0.21 21.70 12.31
C ARG A 179 -0.63 21.80 10.83
N PRO A 180 -1.12 22.96 10.36
CA PRO A 180 -1.28 23.22 8.93
C PRO A 180 0.10 23.07 8.29
N GLN A 181 0.29 22.00 7.52
CA GLN A 181 1.56 21.74 6.88
C GLN A 181 1.59 22.54 5.58
N ARG A 182 2.47 23.54 5.52
CA ARG A 182 2.81 24.21 4.26
C ARG A 182 3.34 23.14 3.30
N PRO A 183 2.96 23.16 2.01
CA PRO A 183 3.54 22.28 1.02
C PRO A 183 5.06 22.38 1.04
N SER A 184 5.74 21.25 0.92
CA SER A 184 7.21 21.27 0.85
C SER A 184 7.65 22.07 -0.39
N PRO A 185 8.75 22.83 -0.33
CA PRO A 185 9.32 23.45 -1.52
C PRO A 185 9.52 22.38 -2.61
N GLY A 186 8.90 22.55 -3.77
CA GLY A 186 8.95 21.60 -4.89
C GLY A 186 7.71 20.71 -5.09
N GLU A 187 6.70 20.74 -4.22
CA GLU A 187 5.48 19.91 -4.39
C GLU A 187 4.51 20.41 -5.51
N GLY A 188 4.81 21.56 -6.12
CA GLY A 188 3.98 22.24 -7.12
C GLY A 188 2.89 23.11 -6.48
N ASP A 189 1.95 23.61 -7.28
CA ASP A 189 0.72 24.22 -6.77
C ASP A 189 -0.39 23.17 -6.54
N GLU A 190 -1.59 23.61 -6.13
CA GLU A 190 -2.70 22.68 -5.81
C GLU A 190 -3.13 21.84 -7.02
N TRP A 191 -3.16 22.42 -8.23
CA TRP A 191 -3.49 21.69 -9.45
C TRP A 191 -2.45 20.62 -9.75
N SER A 192 -1.18 20.96 -9.60
CA SER A 192 -0.07 20.02 -9.80
C SER A 192 -0.12 18.86 -8.80
N ARG A 193 -0.47 19.14 -7.54
CA ARG A 193 -0.69 18.12 -6.51
C ARG A 193 -1.89 17.24 -6.82
N LEU A 194 -3.00 17.84 -7.26
CA LEU A 194 -4.24 17.12 -7.57
C LEU A 194 -4.02 16.15 -8.72
N VAL A 195 -3.43 16.61 -9.83
CA VAL A 195 -3.14 15.77 -11.00
C VAL A 195 -2.19 14.64 -10.64
N ARG A 196 -1.07 14.94 -9.97
CA ARG A 196 -0.07 13.93 -9.60
C ARG A 196 -0.65 12.87 -8.68
N GLY A 197 -1.40 13.28 -7.64
CA GLY A 197 -2.05 12.34 -6.72
C GLY A 197 -3.15 11.53 -7.40
N SER A 198 -3.88 12.13 -8.35
CA SER A 198 -4.93 11.43 -9.09
C SER A 198 -4.34 10.40 -10.04
N LEU A 199 -3.24 10.70 -10.75
CA LEU A 199 -2.59 9.74 -11.63
C LEU A 199 -1.92 8.60 -10.86
N LEU A 200 -1.10 8.93 -9.87
CA LEU A 200 -0.26 7.94 -9.19
C LEU A 200 -1.02 7.09 -8.18
N ASP A 201 -1.84 7.71 -7.33
CA ASP A 201 -2.54 7.00 -6.27
C ASP A 201 -3.93 6.55 -6.72
N GLY A 202 -4.60 7.33 -7.57
CA GLY A 202 -5.92 7.00 -8.09
C GLY A 202 -5.86 6.06 -9.30
N CYS A 203 -5.45 6.57 -10.46
CA CYS A 203 -5.50 5.82 -11.72
C CYS A 203 -4.61 4.56 -11.68
N LEU A 204 -3.34 4.71 -11.27
CA LEU A 204 -2.44 3.57 -11.15
C LEU A 204 -2.74 2.73 -9.90
N GLY A 205 -2.81 3.37 -8.73
CA GLY A 205 -2.97 2.67 -7.45
C GLY A 205 -4.26 1.84 -7.38
N GLU A 206 -5.41 2.46 -7.64
CA GLU A 206 -6.72 1.79 -7.63
C GLU A 206 -6.86 0.85 -8.84
N GLY A 207 -6.40 1.28 -10.03
CA GLY A 207 -6.48 0.44 -11.23
C GLY A 207 -5.68 -0.87 -11.11
N LEU A 208 -4.55 -0.82 -10.39
CA LEU A 208 -3.78 -2.00 -10.04
C LEU A 208 -4.47 -2.83 -8.97
N ALA A 209 -5.00 -2.20 -7.92
CA ALA A 209 -5.76 -2.89 -6.87
C ALA A 209 -6.93 -3.68 -7.48
N ALA A 210 -7.68 -3.05 -8.40
CA ALA A 210 -8.76 -3.68 -9.16
C ALA A 210 -8.27 -4.91 -9.94
N SER A 211 -7.16 -4.77 -10.68
CA SER A 211 -6.62 -5.85 -11.51
C SER A 211 -6.10 -7.03 -10.67
N VAL A 212 -5.43 -6.73 -9.55
CA VAL A 212 -4.94 -7.72 -8.59
C VAL A 212 -6.10 -8.44 -7.92
N ALA A 213 -7.10 -7.70 -7.43
CA ALA A 213 -8.26 -8.29 -6.78
C ALA A 213 -9.07 -9.16 -7.76
N ALA A 214 -9.24 -8.73 -9.02
CA ALA A 214 -9.94 -9.50 -10.05
C ALA A 214 -9.23 -10.84 -10.36
N GLU A 215 -7.91 -10.81 -10.52
CA GLU A 215 -7.12 -12.02 -10.78
C GLU A 215 -7.08 -12.94 -9.55
N ALA A 216 -6.95 -12.36 -8.35
CA ALA A 216 -6.99 -13.12 -7.10
C ALA A 216 -8.35 -13.79 -6.88
N SER A 217 -9.45 -13.09 -7.18
CA SER A 217 -10.82 -13.61 -7.10
C SER A 217 -11.01 -14.81 -8.02
N ARG A 218 -10.50 -14.75 -9.27
CA ARG A 218 -10.56 -15.88 -10.22
C ARG A 218 -9.85 -17.12 -9.72
N ARG A 219 -8.74 -16.96 -8.99
CA ARG A 219 -7.91 -18.07 -8.49
C ARG A 219 -8.34 -18.59 -7.12
N ALA A 220 -9.04 -17.78 -6.33
CA ALA A 220 -9.46 -18.16 -4.99
C ALA A 220 -10.44 -19.34 -5.00
N SER A 221 -10.16 -20.35 -4.17
CA SER A 221 -11.02 -21.52 -3.98
C SER A 221 -12.14 -21.25 -3.00
N ASP A 222 -11.83 -20.56 -1.90
CA ASP A 222 -12.80 -20.21 -0.86
C ASP A 222 -13.84 -19.21 -1.41
N PRO A 223 -15.15 -19.48 -1.26
CA PRO A 223 -16.20 -18.64 -1.81
C PRO A 223 -16.25 -17.24 -1.17
N VAL A 224 -15.98 -17.12 0.14
CA VAL A 224 -15.98 -15.83 0.87
C VAL A 224 -14.80 -14.97 0.41
N VAL A 225 -13.62 -15.57 0.24
CA VAL A 225 -12.44 -14.88 -0.30
C VAL A 225 -12.68 -14.42 -1.73
N ARG A 226 -13.23 -15.29 -2.58
CA ARG A 226 -13.54 -14.97 -3.98
C ARG A 226 -14.54 -13.81 -4.10
N GLU A 227 -15.64 -13.86 -3.35
CA GLU A 227 -16.65 -12.80 -3.32
C GLU A 227 -16.04 -11.49 -2.82
N THR A 228 -15.30 -11.53 -1.71
CA THR A 228 -14.61 -10.36 -1.15
C THR A 228 -13.74 -9.66 -2.19
N LEU A 229 -12.91 -10.43 -2.91
CA LEU A 229 -12.01 -9.90 -3.92
C LEU A 229 -12.74 -9.44 -5.18
N ALA A 230 -13.88 -10.05 -5.52
CA ALA A 230 -14.70 -9.62 -6.66
C ALA A 230 -15.33 -8.24 -6.40
N VAL A 231 -15.89 -8.04 -5.20
CA VAL A 231 -16.45 -6.74 -4.79
C VAL A 231 -15.37 -5.66 -4.78
N ILE A 232 -14.24 -5.93 -4.12
CA ILE A 232 -13.10 -5.00 -4.11
C ILE A 232 -12.66 -4.68 -5.55
N ALA A 233 -12.54 -5.69 -6.43
CA ALA A 233 -12.12 -5.44 -7.80
C ALA A 233 -13.04 -4.48 -8.58
N GLU A 234 -14.35 -4.61 -8.39
CA GLU A 234 -15.33 -3.75 -9.04
C GLU A 234 -15.27 -2.32 -8.46
N ASP A 235 -15.23 -2.21 -7.14
CA ASP A 235 -15.21 -0.95 -6.40
C ASP A 235 -13.93 -0.16 -6.72
N GLU A 236 -12.76 -0.81 -6.67
CA GLU A 236 -11.48 -0.18 -7.05
C GLU A 236 -11.42 0.22 -8.53
N GLY A 237 -12.13 -0.50 -9.39
CA GLY A 237 -12.32 -0.11 -10.79
C GLY A 237 -13.03 1.25 -10.90
N ARG A 238 -14.12 1.44 -10.13
CA ARG A 238 -14.83 2.74 -10.07
C ARG A 238 -13.98 3.82 -9.43
N HIS A 239 -13.17 3.50 -8.42
CA HIS A 239 -12.24 4.44 -7.79
C HIS A 239 -11.16 4.95 -8.77
N ALA A 240 -10.66 4.07 -9.64
CA ALA A 240 -9.73 4.43 -10.71
C ALA A 240 -10.38 5.38 -11.73
N GLU A 241 -11.64 5.13 -12.12
CA GLU A 241 -12.41 6.01 -13.02
C GLU A 241 -12.64 7.39 -12.41
N LEU A 242 -13.03 7.46 -11.12
CA LEU A 242 -13.12 8.73 -10.39
C LEU A 242 -11.81 9.53 -10.46
N ALA A 243 -10.66 8.87 -10.37
CA ALA A 243 -9.38 9.55 -10.50
C ALA A 243 -9.14 10.15 -11.89
N TRP A 244 -9.64 9.50 -12.95
CA TRP A 244 -9.60 10.05 -14.31
C TRP A 244 -10.52 11.26 -14.46
N ASP A 245 -11.71 11.23 -13.87
CA ASP A 245 -12.64 12.38 -13.88
C ASP A 245 -12.04 13.58 -13.14
N VAL A 246 -11.34 13.34 -12.03
CA VAL A 246 -10.59 14.38 -11.32
C VAL A 246 -9.46 14.95 -12.17
N ILE A 247 -8.74 14.12 -12.94
CA ILE A 247 -7.73 14.61 -13.89
C ILE A 247 -8.38 15.48 -14.97
N ALA A 248 -9.51 15.06 -15.54
CA ALA A 248 -10.23 15.84 -16.56
C ALA A 248 -10.63 17.23 -16.02
N PHE A 249 -11.24 17.27 -14.84
CA PHE A 249 -11.56 18.52 -14.14
C PHE A 249 -10.31 19.39 -13.92
N ALA A 250 -9.21 18.80 -13.47
CA ALA A 250 -7.97 19.53 -13.22
C ALA A 250 -7.32 20.07 -14.51
N LEU A 251 -7.42 19.36 -15.63
CA LEU A 251 -6.91 19.81 -16.93
C LEU A 251 -7.76 20.97 -17.49
N GLU A 252 -9.07 20.91 -17.31
CA GLU A 252 -10.01 21.97 -17.72
C GLU A 252 -9.77 23.26 -16.91
N ARG A 253 -9.72 23.17 -15.58
CA ARG A 253 -9.66 24.35 -14.68
C ARG A 253 -8.24 24.81 -14.35
N GLY A 254 -7.28 23.89 -14.27
CA GLY A 254 -5.89 24.18 -13.92
C GLY A 254 -4.99 24.52 -15.11
N GLY A 255 -5.46 24.33 -16.35
CA GLY A 255 -4.79 24.77 -17.58
C GLY A 255 -3.36 24.24 -17.75
N GLY A 256 -2.44 25.10 -18.20
CA GLY A 256 -1.08 24.71 -18.56
C GLY A 256 -0.28 24.07 -17.41
N LYS A 257 -0.54 24.46 -16.16
CA LYS A 257 0.14 23.90 -14.99
C LYS A 257 -0.28 22.46 -14.71
N ALA A 258 -1.59 22.18 -14.83
CA ALA A 258 -2.12 20.83 -14.71
C ALA A 258 -1.56 19.91 -15.81
N LYS A 259 -1.48 20.40 -17.05
CA LYS A 259 -0.86 19.67 -18.18
C LYS A 259 0.62 19.38 -17.94
N GLN A 260 1.37 20.37 -17.45
CA GLN A 260 2.79 20.17 -17.10
C GLN A 260 2.97 19.13 -15.99
N ALA A 261 2.14 19.19 -14.95
CA ALA A 261 2.18 18.24 -13.85
C ALA A 261 1.82 16.81 -14.30
N LEU A 262 0.87 16.67 -15.25
CA LEU A 262 0.54 15.37 -15.83
C LEU A 262 1.74 14.76 -16.55
N ARG A 263 2.45 15.54 -17.39
CA ARG A 263 3.68 15.09 -18.05
C ARG A 263 4.75 14.65 -17.06
N GLN A 264 5.02 15.48 -16.05
CA GLN A 264 6.00 15.14 -15.02
C GLN A 264 5.63 13.87 -14.23
N ALA A 265 4.33 13.66 -13.98
CA ALA A 265 3.86 12.45 -13.32
C ALA A 265 3.98 11.22 -14.22
N LEU A 266 3.78 11.37 -15.54
CA LEU A 266 4.01 10.31 -16.53
C LEU A 266 5.49 9.91 -16.62
N ASP A 267 6.41 10.88 -16.63
CA ASP A 267 7.85 10.60 -16.61
C ASP A 267 8.24 9.82 -15.35
N ALA A 268 7.64 10.17 -14.19
CA ALA A 268 7.88 9.46 -12.94
C ALA A 268 7.38 8.00 -12.98
N LEU A 269 6.29 7.71 -13.71
CA LEU A 269 5.77 6.35 -13.89
C LEU A 269 6.77 5.44 -14.59
N GLU A 270 7.54 5.95 -15.57
CA GLU A 270 8.53 5.17 -16.33
C GLU A 270 9.65 4.63 -15.44
N THR A 271 9.88 5.25 -14.28
CA THR A 271 10.91 4.84 -13.33
C THR A 271 10.41 3.86 -12.27
N GLN A 272 9.10 3.60 -12.20
CA GLN A 272 8.56 2.65 -11.24
C GLN A 272 8.92 1.22 -11.63
N ARG A 273 9.38 0.45 -10.63
CA ARG A 273 9.63 -0.97 -10.74
C ARG A 273 8.92 -1.70 -9.61
N THR A 274 8.32 -2.84 -9.93
CA THR A 274 7.81 -3.75 -8.90
C THR A 274 8.99 -4.32 -8.11
N PRO A 275 9.03 -4.15 -6.78
CA PRO A 275 10.04 -4.78 -5.94
C PRO A 275 9.93 -6.30 -6.04
N SER A 276 11.05 -7.02 -6.12
CA SER A 276 11.04 -8.48 -5.97
C SER A 276 10.96 -8.82 -4.49
N LEU A 277 9.81 -9.30 -4.03
CA LEU A 277 9.68 -9.83 -2.67
C LEU A 277 10.18 -11.29 -2.61
N PRO A 278 10.84 -11.69 -1.51
CA PRO A 278 11.28 -13.07 -1.33
C PRO A 278 10.08 -14.01 -1.20
N SER A 279 10.28 -15.28 -1.55
CA SER A 279 9.28 -16.32 -1.30
C SER A 279 9.06 -16.49 0.21
N ILE A 280 7.82 -16.83 0.58
CA ILE A 280 7.46 -17.11 1.97
C ILE A 280 7.80 -18.58 2.26
N PRO A 281 8.69 -18.89 3.21
CA PRO A 281 9.03 -20.28 3.52
C PRO A 281 7.80 -21.10 3.92
N GLY A 282 7.73 -22.37 3.51
CA GLY A 282 6.67 -23.29 3.94
C GLY A 282 5.30 -23.07 3.30
N VAL A 283 5.16 -22.13 2.37
CA VAL A 283 3.98 -21.98 1.51
C VAL A 283 4.42 -21.80 0.06
N ASP A 284 3.80 -22.53 -0.86
CA ASP A 284 4.08 -22.39 -2.28
C ASP A 284 3.15 -21.36 -2.95
N GLU A 285 3.48 -20.96 -4.17
CA GLU A 285 2.71 -19.98 -4.94
C GLU A 285 1.28 -20.46 -5.26
N SER A 286 1.08 -21.77 -5.43
CA SER A 286 -0.24 -22.34 -5.68
C SER A 286 -1.14 -22.23 -4.45
N PHE A 287 -0.57 -22.36 -3.24
CA PHE A 287 -1.24 -22.14 -1.98
C PHE A 287 -1.66 -20.69 -1.82
N LEU A 288 -0.77 -19.75 -2.11
CA LEU A 288 -1.10 -18.33 -2.02
C LEU A 288 -2.23 -17.98 -3.02
N ALA A 289 -2.07 -18.40 -4.27
CA ALA A 289 -3.03 -18.08 -5.33
C ALA A 289 -4.44 -18.61 -5.04
N ARG A 290 -4.57 -19.86 -4.60
CA ARG A 290 -5.87 -20.45 -4.25
C ARG A 290 -6.52 -19.84 -3.00
N ASN A 291 -5.77 -19.09 -2.20
CA ASN A 291 -6.26 -18.36 -1.04
C ASN A 291 -6.35 -16.84 -1.31
N GLY A 292 -6.34 -16.42 -2.58
CA GLY A 292 -6.55 -15.02 -2.95
C GLY A 292 -5.33 -14.12 -2.76
N VAL A 293 -4.13 -14.69 -2.59
CA VAL A 293 -2.87 -13.94 -2.50
C VAL A 293 -2.06 -14.22 -3.77
N LEU A 294 -1.88 -13.22 -4.64
CA LEU A 294 -1.17 -13.44 -5.89
C LEU A 294 0.34 -13.63 -5.68
N PRO A 295 0.98 -14.54 -6.45
CA PRO A 295 2.43 -14.62 -6.53
C PRO A 295 3.07 -13.34 -7.06
N GLN A 296 4.34 -13.12 -6.72
CA GLN A 296 5.05 -11.88 -7.07
C GLN A 296 5.22 -11.68 -8.58
N ALA A 297 5.48 -12.75 -9.33
CA ALA A 297 5.59 -12.67 -10.78
C ALA A 297 4.28 -12.14 -11.41
N GLU A 298 3.15 -12.57 -10.86
CA GLU A 298 1.83 -12.13 -11.31
C GLU A 298 1.57 -10.65 -10.98
N LEU A 299 1.90 -10.22 -9.76
CA LEU A 299 1.82 -8.81 -9.36
C LEU A 299 2.70 -7.92 -10.24
N GLY A 300 3.90 -8.38 -10.58
CA GLY A 300 4.82 -7.70 -11.50
C GLY A 300 4.21 -7.50 -12.88
N ARG A 301 3.66 -8.56 -13.48
CA ARG A 301 2.97 -8.53 -14.78
C ARG A 301 1.79 -7.56 -14.76
N LEU A 302 0.92 -7.65 -13.75
CA LEU A 302 -0.26 -6.79 -13.63
C LEU A 302 0.10 -5.32 -13.44
N MET A 303 1.18 -5.02 -12.70
CA MET A 303 1.71 -3.67 -12.54
C MET A 303 2.20 -3.11 -13.88
N GLU A 304 2.97 -3.88 -14.64
CA GLU A 304 3.43 -3.45 -15.97
C GLU A 304 2.25 -3.15 -16.90
N GLU A 305 1.26 -4.04 -16.96
CA GLU A 305 0.03 -3.83 -17.73
C GLU A 305 -0.77 -2.60 -17.27
N CYS A 306 -0.83 -2.35 -15.97
CA CYS A 306 -1.51 -1.19 -15.41
C CYS A 306 -0.78 0.11 -15.76
N ILE A 307 0.56 0.13 -15.70
CA ILE A 307 1.39 1.28 -16.11
C ILE A 307 1.16 1.57 -17.59
N GLN A 308 1.19 0.56 -18.46
CA GLN A 308 0.99 0.77 -19.89
C GLN A 308 -0.42 1.29 -20.21
N ARG A 309 -1.47 0.72 -19.60
CA ARG A 309 -2.85 1.21 -19.75
C ARG A 309 -3.01 2.65 -19.27
N THR A 310 -2.46 2.95 -18.09
CA THR A 310 -2.51 4.30 -17.50
C THR A 310 -1.83 5.32 -18.40
N ARG A 311 -0.65 4.99 -18.92
CA ARG A 311 0.09 5.84 -19.86
C ARG A 311 -0.68 6.08 -21.15
N ALA A 312 -1.19 5.00 -21.77
CA ALA A 312 -1.95 5.10 -23.02
C ALA A 312 -3.16 6.03 -22.86
N ARG A 313 -3.91 5.91 -21.75
CA ARG A 313 -5.05 6.79 -21.46
C ARG A 313 -4.63 8.23 -21.18
N ALA A 314 -3.61 8.45 -20.35
CA ALA A 314 -3.14 9.79 -20.02
C ALA A 314 -2.63 10.56 -21.25
N MET A 315 -1.92 9.89 -22.16
CA MET A 315 -1.49 10.47 -23.43
C MET A 315 -2.70 10.84 -24.29
N GLY A 316 -3.74 9.99 -24.36
CA GLY A 316 -4.99 10.33 -25.06
C GLY A 316 -5.68 11.58 -24.49
N SER A 317 -5.70 11.72 -23.16
CA SER A 317 -6.30 12.88 -22.48
C SER A 317 -5.52 14.19 -22.69
N GLU A 318 -4.22 14.13 -22.94
CA GLU A 318 -3.41 15.32 -23.22
C GLU A 318 -3.76 15.97 -24.57
N TYR A 319 -4.12 15.14 -25.56
CA TYR A 319 -4.44 15.55 -26.92
C TYR A 319 -5.93 15.70 -27.19
N ALA A 320 -6.80 15.47 -26.20
CA ALA A 320 -8.23 15.69 -26.35
C ALA A 320 -8.51 17.18 -26.64
N PRO A 321 -9.27 17.52 -27.69
CA PRO A 321 -9.61 18.91 -27.98
C PRO A 321 -10.42 19.47 -26.81
N THR A 322 -10.04 20.66 -26.33
CA THR A 322 -10.85 21.41 -25.37
C THR A 322 -12.27 21.56 -25.92
N PRO A 323 -13.32 21.23 -25.15
CA PRO A 323 -14.68 21.48 -25.60
C PRO A 323 -14.80 22.99 -25.89
N VAL A 324 -15.20 23.32 -27.12
CA VAL A 324 -15.61 24.68 -27.45
C VAL A 324 -16.88 24.91 -26.63
N THR A 325 -16.79 25.74 -25.60
CA THR A 325 -17.94 26.18 -24.80
C THR A 325 -18.95 26.84 -25.74
N ALA A 326 -20.16 26.28 -25.82
CA ALA A 326 -21.33 26.91 -26.42
C ALA A 326 -21.97 27.88 -25.41
#